data_AF-A0A840S279-F1
#
_entry.id   AF-A0A840S279-F1
#
_cell.length_a   1.000
_cell.length_b   1.000
_cell.length_c   1.000
_cell.angle_alpha   90.00
_cell.angle_beta   90.00
_cell.angle_gamma   90.00
#
_symmetry.space_group_name_H-M   'P 1'
#
loop_
_entity.id
_entity.type
_entity.pdbx_description
1 polymer ?
#
loop_
_entity_poly.entity_id
_entity_poly.type
_entity_poly.pdbx_seq_one_letter_code
_entity_poly.pdbx_strand_id
1 'polypeptide(L)'
;MFTSASKKNLGKLSLGLTLVLGSLMAQQASAHGYIESPKSRSLLCYQGANTGCREPYEPQGVEYSAGDPYGNLQPGREAFPTGGPKDGNIAAGGLGGKYGNLNPQTADRWKKTDVHTGQNTFKWHYTAAHRTSYWQFFITKKGWNPNMPLSRASFEWTPIGQEVHNGTNADSKLGGMKSQHSLNIPADRSGYHVILATWKTSDTSASFYQVVDVNVKNDGVVPSVWKGVGSIAPSQTDLPVDTVIKARVMVDGSEDATKETVLTIGSAQEGKSNQWPHQLATQINAENLGYKAGQLNANDQVKPAYGLNTAYVQKDSKITNVWVDIQQAIPAYSIAVSGVNASYKADNGKVTLRFNVKTTGDSSHVTNVVYNAQNKEVARSEGKDVEDGTEQFTVTVDQAVAGTYDLVTIGKPASGALKQKTTAFKIVAADIVDPIVPVDPVDPVDPVDPIVPVEPVDPVNPGQECQPLWKTMTAYQDGDKVQHNGRIYLAKWYTTREPGNPAYTDTVGQGWGYEWADVGACNK
;
A
#
# COMPACT_ATOMS: atom_id res chain seq x y z
N MET A 1 -17.36 86.47 -38.99
CA MET A 1 -18.31 86.61 -37.86
C MET A 1 -17.83 85.72 -36.73
N PHE A 2 -17.80 86.28 -35.53
CA PHE A 2 -17.42 85.67 -34.25
C PHE A 2 -18.20 84.37 -33.99
N THR A 3 -17.72 83.38 -33.24
CA THR A 3 -17.52 83.25 -31.77
C THR A 3 -17.31 81.73 -31.53
N SER A 4 -16.84 81.13 -30.44
CA SER A 4 -16.51 81.50 -29.06
C SER A 4 -15.83 80.26 -28.45
N ALA A 5 -14.99 80.49 -27.42
CA ALA A 5 -14.34 79.48 -26.62
C ALA A 5 -15.24 78.87 -25.52
N SER A 6 -14.88 77.62 -25.15
CA SER A 6 -14.94 76.99 -23.82
C SER A 6 -16.29 76.75 -23.13
N LYS A 7 -16.53 75.47 -22.76
CA LYS A 7 -16.97 75.07 -21.41
C LYS A 7 -16.78 73.56 -21.18
N LYS A 8 -16.34 73.24 -19.96
CA LYS A 8 -16.12 71.89 -19.39
C LYS A 8 -17.40 71.06 -19.37
N ASN A 9 -17.26 69.72 -19.45
CA ASN A 9 -18.05 68.81 -18.62
C ASN A 9 -17.36 67.45 -18.44
N LEU A 10 -17.30 67.03 -17.18
CA LEU A 10 -16.99 65.68 -16.72
C LEU A 10 -18.01 64.69 -17.29
N GLY A 11 -17.54 63.50 -17.65
CA GLY A 11 -18.40 62.35 -17.85
C GLY A 11 -17.87 61.43 -18.94
N LYS A 12 -17.12 60.40 -18.52
CA LYS A 12 -17.23 59.01 -18.99
C LYS A 12 -16.12 58.16 -18.37
N LEU A 13 -16.48 57.53 -17.25
CA LEU A 13 -15.84 56.33 -16.74
C LEU A 13 -16.33 55.16 -17.62
N SER A 14 -15.43 54.51 -18.35
CA SER A 14 -15.47 53.09 -18.77
C SER A 14 -14.52 52.86 -19.96
N LEU A 15 -13.23 52.82 -19.68
CA LEU A 15 -12.25 52.19 -20.56
C LEU A 15 -11.48 51.20 -19.69
N GLY A 16 -11.73 49.91 -19.89
CA GLY A 16 -11.09 48.87 -19.06
C GLY A 16 -11.73 47.50 -19.21
N LEU A 17 -12.07 47.10 -20.42
CA LEU A 17 -12.33 45.70 -20.74
C LEU A 17 -11.38 45.30 -21.87
N THR A 18 -10.75 44.13 -21.68
CA THR A 18 -9.91 43.38 -22.65
C THR A 18 -8.39 43.57 -22.57
N LEU A 19 -7.77 43.16 -21.46
CA LEU A 19 -6.38 42.68 -21.31
C LEU A 19 -6.32 42.19 -19.85
N VAL A 20 -6.46 40.92 -19.50
CA VAL A 20 -5.43 39.87 -19.53
C VAL A 20 -6.16 38.57 -19.17
N LEU A 21 -6.35 37.66 -20.12
CA LEU A 21 -6.88 36.31 -19.86
C LEU A 21 -6.18 35.25 -20.72
N GLY A 22 -4.90 35.49 -21.01
CA GLY A 22 -4.07 34.55 -21.74
C GLY A 22 -2.65 34.57 -21.18
N SER A 23 -2.37 33.69 -20.21
CA SER A 23 -1.06 33.04 -19.97
C SER A 23 -0.94 32.54 -18.52
N LEU A 24 -1.79 31.60 -18.11
CA LEU A 24 -1.50 30.71 -16.97
C LEU A 24 -1.73 29.27 -17.43
N MET A 25 -1.13 28.90 -18.56
CA MET A 25 -0.77 27.50 -18.76
C MET A 25 0.57 27.31 -18.08
N ALA A 26 0.58 26.64 -16.93
CA ALA A 26 1.80 26.06 -16.40
C ALA A 26 2.40 25.22 -17.53
N GLN A 27 3.54 25.64 -18.06
CA GLN A 27 4.31 24.79 -18.96
C GLN A 27 4.71 23.57 -18.14
N GLN A 28 4.02 22.45 -18.34
CA GLN A 28 4.61 21.15 -18.08
C GLN A 28 5.82 21.07 -19.00
N ALA A 29 6.98 21.45 -18.48
CA ALA A 29 8.22 21.39 -19.20
C ALA A 29 8.56 19.91 -19.39
N SER A 30 8.15 19.36 -20.52
CA SER A 30 8.40 17.97 -20.88
C SER A 30 9.89 17.84 -21.22
N ALA A 31 10.67 17.43 -20.23
CA ALA A 31 12.02 16.94 -20.45
C ALA A 31 11.96 15.57 -21.14
N HIS A 32 12.96 15.28 -21.96
CA HIS A 32 12.88 14.16 -22.87
C HIS A 32 14.26 13.65 -23.28
N GLY A 33 14.55 12.39 -22.94
CA GLY A 33 15.78 11.71 -23.37
C GLY A 33 15.76 10.21 -23.13
N TYR A 34 16.63 9.49 -23.85
CA TYR A 34 16.79 8.04 -23.73
C TYR A 34 18.25 7.61 -23.90
N ILE A 35 18.59 6.39 -23.49
CA ILE A 35 19.92 5.82 -23.76
C ILE A 35 19.95 5.30 -25.20
N GLU A 36 20.74 5.94 -26.06
CA GLU A 36 20.93 5.53 -27.46
C GLU A 36 21.92 4.36 -27.61
N SER A 37 22.86 4.21 -26.67
CA SER A 37 23.87 3.14 -26.70
C SER A 37 24.41 2.83 -25.30
N PRO A 38 24.42 1.55 -24.85
CA PRO A 38 23.63 0.44 -25.40
C PRO A 38 22.13 0.78 -25.37
N LYS A 39 21.37 0.39 -26.40
CA LYS A 39 19.98 0.83 -26.56
C LYS A 39 19.12 0.46 -25.36
N SER A 40 18.39 1.43 -24.80
CA SER A 40 17.44 1.18 -23.71
C SER A 40 16.27 0.31 -24.15
N ARG A 41 15.60 -0.30 -23.16
CA ARG A 41 14.37 -1.08 -23.34
C ARG A 41 13.29 -0.28 -24.07
N SER A 42 13.15 0.98 -23.69
CA SER A 42 12.22 1.95 -24.26
C SER A 42 12.54 2.24 -25.74
N LEU A 43 13.81 2.50 -26.07
CA LEU A 43 14.24 2.70 -27.46
C LEU A 43 14.05 1.44 -28.31
N LEU A 44 14.33 0.26 -27.76
CA LEU A 44 14.10 -1.01 -28.45
C LEU A 44 12.61 -1.31 -28.65
N CYS A 45 11.72 -0.85 -27.75
CA CYS A 45 10.27 -0.87 -28.00
C CYS A 45 9.91 0.02 -29.19
N TYR A 46 10.35 1.28 -29.20
CA TYR A 46 10.10 2.21 -30.30
C TYR A 46 10.59 1.69 -31.66
N GLN A 47 11.70 0.98 -31.69
CA GLN A 47 12.27 0.38 -32.90
C GLN A 47 11.62 -0.96 -33.29
N GLY A 48 10.64 -1.46 -32.54
CA GLY A 48 9.99 -2.75 -32.76
C GLY A 48 10.87 -3.97 -32.47
N ALA A 49 12.06 -3.78 -31.89
CA ALA A 49 12.96 -4.87 -31.54
C ALA A 49 12.53 -5.59 -30.25
N ASN A 50 11.87 -4.86 -29.33
CA ASN A 50 11.08 -5.45 -28.25
C ASN A 50 9.60 -5.43 -28.67
N THR A 51 8.92 -6.57 -28.53
CA THR A 51 7.49 -6.70 -28.89
C THR A 51 6.60 -6.51 -27.66
N GLY A 52 5.27 -6.41 -27.86
CA GLY A 52 4.31 -6.27 -26.76
C GLY A 52 4.39 -4.93 -26.02
N CYS A 53 4.89 -3.89 -26.69
CA CYS A 53 4.90 -2.52 -26.18
C CYS A 53 3.61 -1.81 -26.60
N ARG A 54 3.11 -0.86 -25.80
CA ARG A 54 1.91 -0.07 -26.15
C ARG A 54 2.34 1.06 -27.10
N GLU A 55 1.72 1.11 -28.28
CA GLU A 55 1.90 2.21 -29.23
C GLU A 55 0.88 3.35 -29.01
N PRO A 56 1.22 4.62 -29.32
CA PRO A 56 2.54 5.08 -29.75
C PRO A 56 3.54 5.15 -28.60
N TYR A 57 4.76 4.64 -28.82
CA TYR A 57 5.80 4.63 -27.80
C TYR A 57 6.82 5.78 -27.99
N GLU A 58 6.99 6.63 -26.97
CA GLU A 58 7.94 7.75 -26.98
C GLU A 58 9.13 7.43 -26.06
N PRO A 59 10.26 6.91 -26.58
CA PRO A 59 11.35 6.44 -25.73
C PRO A 59 11.96 7.51 -24.83
N GLN A 60 11.85 8.76 -25.26
CA GLN A 60 12.32 9.93 -24.55
C GLN A 60 11.47 10.31 -23.33
N GLY A 61 10.23 9.84 -23.21
CA GLY A 61 9.25 10.37 -22.26
C GLY A 61 9.08 9.57 -20.97
N VAL A 62 10.01 8.66 -20.63
CA VAL A 62 9.95 7.83 -19.41
C VAL A 62 10.37 8.68 -18.20
N GLU A 63 9.46 9.57 -17.83
CA GLU A 63 9.63 10.61 -16.82
C GLU A 63 8.96 10.22 -15.49
N TYR A 64 9.64 10.47 -14.39
CA TYR A 64 9.03 10.52 -13.07
C TYR A 64 8.98 11.96 -12.59
N SER A 65 7.78 12.42 -12.25
CA SER A 65 7.57 13.60 -11.43
C SER A 65 6.79 13.18 -10.20
N ALA A 66 7.35 13.39 -9.01
CA ALA A 66 6.58 13.24 -7.80
C ALA A 66 5.48 14.29 -7.85
N GLY A 67 4.21 13.86 -7.72
CA GLY A 67 3.01 14.63 -8.07
C GLY A 67 2.76 15.97 -7.36
N ASP A 68 3.78 16.63 -6.83
CA ASP A 68 3.77 18.06 -6.55
C ASP A 68 4.32 18.84 -7.78
N PRO A 69 3.44 19.53 -8.54
CA PRO A 69 3.86 20.41 -9.64
C PRO A 69 4.73 21.61 -9.19
N TYR A 70 4.90 21.83 -7.88
CA TYR A 70 5.72 22.89 -7.28
C TYR A 70 6.96 22.38 -6.52
N GLY A 71 7.30 21.09 -6.60
CA GLY A 71 8.62 20.60 -6.22
C GLY A 71 8.95 20.55 -4.72
N ASN A 72 7.97 20.50 -3.81
CA ASN A 72 8.23 20.37 -2.37
C ASN A 72 8.42 18.90 -1.94
N LEU A 73 9.27 18.16 -2.62
CA LEU A 73 9.87 16.99 -2.01
C LEU A 73 11.05 17.42 -1.14
N GLN A 74 11.23 16.75 -0.01
CA GLN A 74 12.44 16.94 0.79
C GLN A 74 13.66 16.47 -0.03
N PRO A 75 14.73 17.28 -0.10
CA PRO A 75 15.94 16.93 -0.83
C PRO A 75 16.40 15.50 -0.53
N GLY A 76 16.55 14.70 -1.58
CA GLY A 76 16.97 13.30 -1.51
C GLY A 76 15.84 12.28 -1.62
N ARG A 77 14.56 12.70 -1.63
CA ARG A 77 13.40 11.81 -1.90
C ARG A 77 12.86 11.93 -3.33
N GLU A 78 13.45 12.76 -4.17
CA GLU A 78 13.01 12.94 -5.55
C GLU A 78 13.46 11.81 -6.48
N ALA A 79 14.58 11.16 -6.14
CA ALA A 79 15.26 10.23 -7.03
C ALA A 79 15.48 8.86 -6.39
N PHE A 80 15.57 7.83 -7.24
CA PHE A 80 15.97 6.49 -6.88
C PHE A 80 17.40 6.48 -6.27
N PRO A 81 17.71 5.63 -5.27
CA PRO A 81 16.86 4.60 -4.68
C PRO A 81 15.99 5.06 -3.51
N THR A 82 16.29 6.21 -2.89
CA THR A 82 15.57 6.69 -1.68
C THR A 82 14.12 7.07 -1.97
N GLY A 83 13.87 7.68 -3.13
CA GLY A 83 12.54 7.99 -3.64
C GLY A 83 12.40 7.57 -5.10
N GLY A 84 11.74 8.38 -5.93
CA GLY A 84 11.44 8.00 -7.32
C GLY A 84 10.26 7.01 -7.44
N PRO A 85 10.13 6.34 -8.59
CA PRO A 85 9.06 5.36 -8.84
C PRO A 85 8.99 4.27 -7.77
N LYS A 86 7.76 3.82 -7.48
CA LYS A 86 7.51 2.66 -6.62
C LYS A 86 8.08 1.39 -7.25
N ASP A 87 8.43 0.41 -6.40
CA ASP A 87 8.83 -0.92 -6.84
C ASP A 87 7.78 -1.54 -7.76
N GLY A 88 8.22 -2.29 -8.77
CA GLY A 88 7.37 -2.81 -9.84
C GLY A 88 7.00 -1.79 -10.93
N ASN A 89 7.30 -0.50 -10.74
CA ASN A 89 7.00 0.56 -11.72
C ASN A 89 8.23 1.39 -12.13
N ILE A 90 9.43 0.89 -11.82
CA ILE A 90 10.72 1.56 -12.05
C ILE A 90 11.00 1.69 -13.56
N ALA A 91 10.79 0.62 -14.34
CA ALA A 91 11.05 0.63 -15.78
C ALA A 91 10.15 1.61 -16.53
N ALA A 92 8.93 1.84 -16.05
CA ALA A 92 7.98 2.80 -16.58
C ALA A 92 8.17 4.24 -16.05
N GLY A 93 9.20 4.51 -15.25
CA GLY A 93 9.40 5.84 -14.65
C GLY A 93 8.25 6.28 -13.74
N GLY A 94 7.48 5.34 -13.17
CA GLY A 94 6.29 5.65 -12.37
C GLY A 94 5.01 5.90 -13.18
N LEU A 95 5.10 6.05 -14.50
CA LEU A 95 3.95 6.30 -15.39
C LEU A 95 3.30 4.99 -15.85
N GLY A 96 2.79 4.22 -14.89
CA GLY A 96 2.23 2.88 -15.14
C GLY A 96 1.10 2.87 -16.19
N GLY A 97 0.31 3.94 -16.29
CA GLY A 97 -0.74 4.05 -17.31
C GLY A 97 -0.21 4.23 -18.74
N LYS A 98 0.89 4.95 -18.93
CA LYS A 98 1.47 5.25 -20.26
C LYS A 98 2.53 4.21 -20.65
N TYR A 99 3.42 3.85 -19.74
CA TYR A 99 4.60 3.01 -19.98
C TYR A 99 4.59 1.68 -19.21
N GLY A 100 3.47 1.29 -18.59
CA GLY A 100 3.36 0.08 -17.77
C GLY A 100 3.83 -1.20 -18.44
N ASN A 101 3.76 -1.28 -19.78
CA ASN A 101 4.23 -2.44 -20.56
C ASN A 101 5.75 -2.64 -20.54
N LEU A 102 6.52 -1.72 -19.96
CA LEU A 102 7.95 -1.89 -19.69
C LEU A 102 8.26 -2.62 -18.39
N ASN A 103 7.27 -2.70 -17.49
CA ASN A 103 7.42 -3.30 -16.16
C ASN A 103 7.43 -4.85 -16.13
N PRO A 104 6.77 -5.59 -17.06
CA PRO A 104 6.90 -7.03 -17.11
C PRO A 104 8.36 -7.46 -17.14
N GLN A 105 8.71 -8.45 -16.34
CA GLN A 105 10.10 -8.86 -16.15
C GLN A 105 10.16 -10.37 -16.06
N THR A 106 10.68 -10.99 -17.11
CA THR A 106 11.10 -12.40 -17.18
C THR A 106 12.49 -12.45 -17.80
N ALA A 107 13.19 -13.58 -17.62
CA ALA A 107 14.53 -13.79 -18.15
C ALA A 107 14.62 -13.63 -19.67
N ASP A 108 13.52 -13.89 -20.39
CA ASP A 108 13.42 -13.94 -21.85
C ASP A 108 12.60 -12.79 -22.46
N ARG A 109 11.87 -12.01 -21.66
CA ARG A 109 10.98 -10.93 -22.14
C ARG A 109 11.68 -9.87 -23.00
N TRP A 110 12.92 -9.52 -22.66
CA TRP A 110 13.62 -8.36 -23.22
C TRP A 110 14.86 -8.77 -24.00
N LYS A 111 15.07 -8.12 -25.16
CA LYS A 111 16.29 -8.24 -25.93
C LYS A 111 17.47 -7.63 -25.16
N LYS A 112 18.60 -8.33 -25.13
CA LYS A 112 19.78 -7.98 -24.36
C LYS A 112 20.91 -7.52 -25.30
N THR A 113 21.66 -6.51 -24.89
CA THR A 113 22.89 -6.10 -25.59
C THR A 113 24.10 -6.67 -24.86
N ASP A 114 25.03 -7.27 -25.58
CA ASP A 114 26.29 -7.75 -24.99
C ASP A 114 27.15 -6.56 -24.52
N VAL A 115 27.65 -6.65 -23.30
CA VAL A 115 28.60 -5.69 -22.67
C VAL A 115 29.68 -6.48 -21.95
N HIS A 116 30.84 -5.90 -21.64
CA HIS A 116 31.90 -6.61 -20.92
C HIS A 116 32.00 -6.12 -19.47
N THR A 117 32.55 -6.91 -18.56
CA THR A 117 33.06 -6.37 -17.28
C THR A 117 34.15 -5.34 -17.55
N GLY A 118 34.32 -4.38 -16.65
CA GLY A 118 35.24 -3.27 -16.85
C GLY A 118 34.58 -2.06 -17.52
N GLN A 119 35.39 -1.23 -18.19
CA GLN A 119 34.93 0.04 -18.75
C GLN A 119 34.00 -0.15 -19.96
N ASN A 120 32.82 0.49 -19.90
CA ASN A 120 31.83 0.54 -20.97
C ASN A 120 31.35 1.97 -21.17
N THR A 121 30.90 2.29 -22.39
CA THR A 121 30.41 3.63 -22.74
C THR A 121 28.88 3.63 -22.87
N PHE A 122 28.23 4.55 -22.16
CA PHE A 122 26.79 4.79 -22.21
C PHE A 122 26.51 6.18 -22.78
N LYS A 123 25.57 6.28 -23.72
CA LYS A 123 25.24 7.53 -24.41
C LYS A 123 23.77 7.86 -24.26
N TRP A 124 23.48 9.06 -23.77
CA TRP A 124 22.13 9.61 -23.82
C TRP A 124 21.94 10.37 -25.13
N HIS A 125 20.72 10.32 -25.64
CA HIS A 125 20.19 11.24 -26.64
C HIS A 125 19.02 12.02 -26.03
N TYR A 126 19.05 13.34 -26.20
CA TYR A 126 18.03 14.25 -25.72
C TYR A 126 17.20 14.77 -26.89
N THR A 127 15.91 14.96 -26.67
CA THR A 127 15.02 15.60 -27.66
C THR A 127 14.53 16.97 -27.16
N ALA A 128 14.73 17.26 -25.87
CA ALA A 128 14.60 18.59 -25.28
C ALA A 128 15.80 18.89 -24.37
N ALA A 129 16.34 20.11 -24.46
CA ALA A 129 17.45 20.53 -23.62
C ALA A 129 16.94 20.98 -22.24
N HIS A 130 17.47 20.39 -21.16
CA HIS A 130 17.14 20.73 -19.79
C HIS A 130 18.39 20.92 -18.95
N ARG A 131 18.33 21.84 -17.99
CA ARG A 131 19.41 22.03 -17.03
C ARG A 131 19.52 20.77 -16.19
N THR A 132 20.74 20.31 -15.99
CA THR A 132 20.98 19.00 -15.38
C THR A 132 21.64 19.14 -14.03
N SER A 133 21.11 18.40 -13.05
CA SER A 133 21.73 18.24 -11.74
C SER A 133 22.79 17.14 -11.80
N TYR A 134 22.42 15.94 -12.24
CA TYR A 134 23.31 14.79 -12.31
C TYR A 134 22.73 13.64 -13.13
N TRP A 135 23.60 12.67 -13.43
CA TRP A 135 23.24 11.33 -13.88
C TRP A 135 23.69 10.29 -12.87
N GLN A 136 22.90 9.23 -12.70
CA GLN A 136 23.30 8.05 -11.94
C GLN A 136 23.00 6.78 -12.72
N PHE A 137 23.82 5.76 -12.50
CA PHE A 137 23.71 4.46 -13.14
C PHE A 137 23.78 3.38 -12.08
N PHE A 138 22.73 2.57 -11.97
CA PHE A 138 22.64 1.45 -11.05
C PHE A 138 22.68 0.15 -11.84
N ILE A 139 23.20 -0.92 -11.24
CA ILE A 139 23.18 -2.25 -11.84
C ILE A 139 22.48 -3.21 -10.89
N THR A 140 21.79 -4.21 -11.45
CA THR A 140 21.22 -5.30 -10.65
C THR A 140 22.29 -6.02 -9.82
N LYS A 141 21.88 -6.48 -8.62
CA LYS A 141 22.74 -7.23 -7.69
C LYS A 141 23.24 -8.53 -8.29
N LYS A 142 24.34 -9.07 -7.74
CA LYS A 142 24.76 -10.44 -8.02
C LYS A 142 23.61 -11.39 -7.67
N GLY A 143 23.23 -12.22 -8.63
CA GLY A 143 22.21 -13.24 -8.43
C GLY A 143 20.75 -12.76 -8.52
N TRP A 144 20.45 -11.48 -8.82
CA TRP A 144 19.08 -10.92 -8.92
C TRP A 144 18.09 -11.84 -9.67
N ASN A 145 16.81 -11.82 -9.29
CA ASN A 145 15.79 -12.65 -9.96
C ASN A 145 15.25 -11.92 -11.21
N PRO A 146 15.55 -12.40 -12.43
CA PRO A 146 15.08 -11.78 -13.67
C PRO A 146 13.60 -12.05 -13.97
N ASN A 147 12.92 -12.87 -13.16
CA ASN A 147 11.51 -13.24 -13.27
C ASN A 147 10.61 -12.54 -12.24
N MET A 148 11.13 -11.52 -11.55
CA MET A 148 10.35 -10.66 -10.65
C MET A 148 10.35 -9.24 -11.17
N PRO A 149 9.24 -8.48 -11.00
CA PRO A 149 9.22 -7.06 -11.32
C PRO A 149 10.40 -6.32 -10.68
N LEU A 150 11.02 -5.41 -11.42
CA LEU A 150 12.16 -4.64 -10.93
C LEU A 150 11.77 -3.84 -9.69
N SER A 151 12.56 -3.99 -8.63
CA SER A 151 12.39 -3.32 -7.35
C SER A 151 13.73 -2.78 -6.85
N ARG A 152 13.73 -1.98 -5.78
CA ARG A 152 14.97 -1.60 -5.08
C ARG A 152 15.78 -2.82 -4.63
N ALA A 153 15.12 -3.94 -4.31
CA ALA A 153 15.80 -5.18 -3.95
C ALA A 153 16.60 -5.78 -5.13
N SER A 154 16.21 -5.48 -6.38
CA SER A 154 16.89 -5.93 -7.59
C SER A 154 18.24 -5.24 -7.82
N PHE A 155 18.41 -3.98 -7.38
CA PHE A 155 19.55 -3.13 -7.70
C PHE A 155 20.55 -2.98 -6.55
N GLU A 156 21.83 -2.82 -6.88
CA GLU A 156 22.81 -2.28 -5.94
C GLU A 156 22.37 -0.88 -5.48
N TRP A 157 22.43 -0.63 -4.18
CA TRP A 157 22.00 0.65 -3.63
C TRP A 157 22.95 1.79 -4.03
N THR A 158 24.24 1.48 -4.17
CA THR A 158 25.26 2.41 -4.64
C THR A 158 25.31 2.39 -6.17
N PRO A 159 25.23 3.55 -6.84
CA PRO A 159 25.37 3.60 -8.28
C PRO A 159 26.79 3.21 -8.72
N ILE A 160 26.91 2.50 -9.83
CA ILE A 160 28.19 2.16 -10.48
C ILE A 160 28.79 3.33 -11.28
N GLY A 161 28.02 4.42 -11.43
CA GLY A 161 28.48 5.69 -11.96
C GLY A 161 27.57 6.81 -11.49
N GLN A 162 28.17 7.93 -11.07
CA GLN A 162 27.46 9.15 -10.74
C GLN A 162 28.26 10.34 -11.26
N GLU A 163 27.60 11.20 -12.03
CA GLU A 163 28.20 12.40 -12.59
C GLU A 163 27.37 13.61 -12.21
N VAL A 164 27.91 14.46 -11.34
CA VAL A 164 27.30 15.75 -10.99
C VAL A 164 27.57 16.76 -12.10
N HIS A 165 26.53 17.47 -12.52
CA HIS A 165 26.60 18.50 -13.54
C HIS A 165 26.52 19.89 -12.91
N ASN A 166 27.12 20.88 -13.55
CA ASN A 166 27.13 22.28 -13.15
C ASN A 166 25.78 23.04 -13.31
N GLY A 167 24.65 22.36 -13.53
CA GLY A 167 23.35 23.03 -13.66
C GLY A 167 23.11 23.74 -15.00
N THR A 168 23.94 23.53 -16.01
CA THR A 168 23.66 23.93 -17.41
C THR A 168 22.99 22.80 -18.18
N ASN A 169 22.63 23.06 -19.44
CA ASN A 169 21.98 22.07 -20.29
C ASN A 169 22.89 20.85 -20.52
N ALA A 170 22.27 19.67 -20.53
CA ALA A 170 22.87 18.39 -20.92
C ALA A 170 23.27 18.41 -22.41
N ASP A 171 24.36 19.11 -22.72
CA ASP A 171 24.94 19.27 -24.06
C ASP A 171 26.39 19.80 -23.94
N SER A 172 26.68 20.57 -22.88
CA SER A 172 27.87 21.42 -22.74
C SER A 172 29.25 20.77 -22.91
N LYS A 173 29.37 19.43 -22.99
CA LYS A 173 30.63 18.71 -23.21
C LYS A 173 30.82 18.12 -24.62
N LEU A 174 29.78 17.98 -25.45
CA LEU A 174 29.86 17.24 -26.72
C LEU A 174 29.25 17.97 -27.94
N GLY A 175 28.71 19.19 -27.79
CA GLY A 175 28.30 20.02 -28.93
C GLY A 175 27.07 19.49 -29.68
N GLY A 176 26.11 18.94 -28.95
CA GLY A 176 24.81 18.51 -29.43
C GLY A 176 23.97 17.86 -28.32
N MET A 177 22.70 17.58 -28.61
CA MET A 177 21.68 16.97 -27.75
C MET A 177 22.01 15.52 -27.32
N LYS A 178 23.20 15.30 -26.77
CA LYS A 178 23.80 14.01 -26.41
C LYS A 178 24.78 14.17 -25.25
N SER A 179 24.92 13.12 -24.45
CA SER A 179 25.99 12.98 -23.47
C SER A 179 26.64 11.60 -23.56
N GLN A 180 27.84 11.46 -23.02
CA GLN A 180 28.56 10.19 -22.92
C GLN A 180 29.09 10.01 -21.50
N HIS A 181 28.92 8.79 -20.98
CA HIS A 181 29.29 8.38 -19.64
C HIS A 181 30.11 7.10 -19.69
N SER A 182 31.20 7.05 -18.94
CA SER A 182 32.04 5.85 -18.84
C SER A 182 31.73 5.12 -17.55
N LEU A 183 31.19 3.91 -17.64
CA LEU A 183 30.78 3.09 -16.51
C LEU A 183 31.70 1.89 -16.37
N ASN A 184 32.13 1.58 -15.15
CA ASN A 184 32.88 0.37 -14.86
C ASN A 184 31.92 -0.73 -14.40
N ILE A 185 31.58 -1.68 -15.28
CA ILE A 185 30.73 -2.83 -14.92
C ILE A 185 31.53 -3.74 -13.97
N PRO A 186 30.99 -4.06 -12.77
CA PRO A 186 31.72 -4.85 -11.78
C PRO A 186 32.20 -6.21 -12.31
N ALA A 187 33.43 -6.58 -11.95
CA ALA A 187 34.09 -7.81 -12.42
C ALA A 187 33.44 -9.11 -11.90
N ASP A 188 32.51 -9.03 -10.97
CA ASP A 188 31.75 -10.16 -10.41
C ASP A 188 30.36 -10.33 -11.06
N ARG A 189 30.09 -9.61 -12.17
CA ARG A 189 28.86 -9.73 -12.96
C ARG A 189 29.09 -10.63 -14.18
N SER A 190 28.05 -11.37 -14.57
CA SER A 190 28.03 -12.19 -15.78
C SER A 190 26.59 -12.54 -16.15
N GLY A 191 26.30 -12.72 -17.44
CA GLY A 191 24.95 -13.06 -17.91
C GLY A 191 23.97 -11.88 -17.87
N TYR A 192 22.67 -12.17 -17.77
CA TYR A 192 21.64 -11.16 -17.85
C TYR A 192 21.63 -10.23 -16.62
N HIS A 193 21.75 -8.94 -16.87
CA HIS A 193 21.61 -7.88 -15.87
C HIS A 193 20.80 -6.72 -16.45
N VAL A 194 20.27 -5.87 -15.56
CA VAL A 194 19.64 -4.60 -15.94
C VAL A 194 20.48 -3.46 -15.38
N ILE A 195 20.77 -2.49 -16.24
CA ILE A 195 21.35 -1.20 -15.83
C ILE A 195 20.22 -0.18 -15.83
N LEU A 196 20.00 0.47 -14.69
CA LEU A 196 19.08 1.60 -14.55
C LEU A 196 19.87 2.90 -14.65
N ALA A 197 19.68 3.63 -15.75
CA ALA A 197 20.21 4.97 -15.93
C ALA A 197 19.14 6.00 -15.52
N THR A 198 19.52 6.94 -14.66
CA THR A 198 18.69 8.06 -14.25
C THR A 198 19.30 9.40 -14.63
N TRP A 199 18.46 10.34 -15.04
CA TRP A 199 18.85 11.71 -15.34
C TRP A 199 17.99 12.68 -14.52
N LYS A 200 18.60 13.42 -13.60
CA LYS A 200 17.93 14.41 -12.77
C LYS A 200 18.12 15.81 -13.36
N THR A 201 17.03 16.45 -13.74
CA THR A 201 17.01 17.87 -14.13
C THR A 201 17.21 18.78 -12.91
N SER A 202 17.66 20.02 -13.12
CA SER A 202 17.85 21.01 -12.04
C SER A 202 16.85 22.17 -12.10
N ASP A 203 16.16 22.33 -13.23
CA ASP A 203 15.13 23.34 -13.46
C ASP A 203 13.70 22.82 -13.21
N THR A 204 13.55 21.50 -12.97
CA THR A 204 12.25 20.88 -12.66
C THR A 204 12.38 19.81 -11.56
N SER A 205 11.24 19.36 -11.02
CA SER A 205 11.20 18.21 -10.11
C SER A 205 11.40 16.86 -10.84
N ALA A 206 11.40 16.85 -12.17
CA ALA A 206 11.46 15.64 -12.98
C ALA A 206 12.75 14.84 -12.85
N SER A 207 12.66 13.54 -13.12
CA SER A 207 13.80 12.64 -13.34
C SER A 207 13.44 11.61 -14.41
N PHE A 208 14.37 11.28 -15.29
CA PHE A 208 14.16 10.33 -16.38
C PHE A 208 14.74 8.98 -16.04
N TYR A 209 14.01 7.92 -16.39
CA TYR A 209 14.36 6.54 -16.06
C TYR A 209 14.53 5.74 -17.35
N GLN A 210 15.70 5.14 -17.53
CA GLN A 210 16.00 4.30 -18.69
C GLN A 210 16.62 2.99 -18.21
N VAL A 211 15.89 1.89 -18.37
CA VAL A 211 16.45 0.55 -18.15
C VAL A 211 17.11 0.05 -19.43
N VAL A 212 18.28 -0.54 -19.29
CA VAL A 212 19.08 -1.14 -20.37
C VAL A 212 19.30 -2.60 -20.03
N ASP A 213 18.75 -3.48 -20.86
CA ASP A 213 18.89 -4.94 -20.73
C ASP A 213 20.23 -5.37 -21.32
N VAL A 214 21.13 -5.89 -20.49
CA VAL A 214 22.49 -6.24 -20.89
C VAL A 214 22.81 -7.70 -20.60
N ASN A 215 23.67 -8.29 -21.43
CA ASN A 215 24.28 -9.59 -21.20
C ASN A 215 25.78 -9.37 -20.95
N VAL A 216 26.17 -9.44 -19.68
CA VAL A 216 27.54 -9.15 -19.25
C VAL A 216 28.45 -10.33 -19.57
N LYS A 217 29.41 -10.12 -20.46
CA LYS A 217 30.53 -11.02 -20.75
C LYS A 217 31.64 -10.77 -19.74
N ASN A 218 32.13 -11.84 -19.14
CA ASN A 218 33.20 -11.79 -18.16
C ASN A 218 34.30 -12.74 -18.60
N ASP A 219 35.29 -12.19 -19.31
CA ASP A 219 36.32 -12.95 -20.00
C ASP A 219 37.43 -13.44 -19.03
N GLY A 220 37.38 -13.04 -17.75
CA GLY A 220 38.39 -13.33 -16.73
C GLY A 220 38.05 -14.45 -15.73
N VAL A 221 36.88 -15.09 -15.84
CA VAL A 221 36.45 -16.14 -14.91
C VAL A 221 36.48 -17.51 -15.61
N VAL A 222 37.17 -18.49 -15.00
CA VAL A 222 37.09 -19.89 -15.45
C VAL A 222 35.61 -20.30 -15.44
N PRO A 223 35.05 -20.77 -16.57
CA PRO A 223 33.63 -21.07 -16.65
C PRO A 223 33.24 -22.11 -15.60
N SER A 224 32.29 -21.77 -14.74
CA SER A 224 31.75 -22.69 -13.72
C SER A 224 31.36 -24.04 -14.32
N VAL A 225 31.54 -25.11 -13.56
CA VAL A 225 30.99 -26.43 -13.91
C VAL A 225 29.46 -26.46 -13.78
N TRP A 226 28.90 -25.48 -13.07
CA TRP A 226 27.48 -25.32 -12.83
C TRP A 226 26.82 -24.42 -13.88
N LYS A 227 25.64 -24.82 -14.31
CA LYS A 227 24.72 -24.05 -15.14
C LYS A 227 23.48 -23.72 -14.32
N GLY A 228 23.13 -22.43 -14.21
CA GLY A 228 21.89 -22.01 -13.59
C GLY A 228 20.67 -22.40 -14.44
N VAL A 229 19.65 -22.98 -13.80
CA VAL A 229 18.42 -23.48 -14.44
C VAL A 229 17.16 -23.04 -13.71
N GLY A 230 17.25 -22.14 -12.73
CA GLY A 230 16.07 -21.66 -12.02
C GLY A 230 16.44 -20.74 -10.87
N SER A 231 15.47 -19.98 -10.39
CA SER A 231 15.65 -19.07 -9.26
C SER A 231 14.66 -19.41 -8.16
N ILE A 232 15.17 -19.49 -6.93
CA ILE A 232 14.39 -19.62 -5.70
C ILE A 232 14.55 -18.29 -4.98
N ALA A 233 13.61 -17.39 -5.24
CA ALA A 233 13.68 -16.00 -4.80
C ALA A 233 12.71 -15.70 -3.67
N PRO A 234 13.07 -14.79 -2.76
CA PRO A 234 12.15 -14.28 -1.75
C PRO A 234 10.82 -13.82 -2.34
N SER A 235 9.74 -14.17 -1.65
CA SER A 235 8.41 -13.62 -1.88
C SER A 235 8.36 -12.14 -1.51
N GLN A 236 7.46 -11.37 -2.13
CA GLN A 236 7.29 -9.94 -1.81
C GLN A 236 6.84 -9.72 -0.36
N THR A 237 6.07 -10.67 0.18
CA THR A 237 5.59 -10.69 1.56
C THR A 237 6.00 -12.00 2.23
N ASP A 238 5.98 -12.03 3.56
CA ASP A 238 6.12 -13.27 4.31
C ASP A 238 4.98 -14.24 3.96
N LEU A 239 5.28 -15.54 3.95
CA LEU A 239 4.33 -16.61 3.66
C LEU A 239 3.66 -17.09 4.96
N PRO A 240 2.35 -17.35 4.95
CA PRO A 240 1.66 -17.88 6.13
C PRO A 240 2.09 -19.33 6.42
N VAL A 241 1.88 -19.74 7.67
CA VAL A 241 1.99 -21.15 8.11
C VAL A 241 1.07 -22.02 7.24
N ASP A 242 1.47 -23.27 7.02
CA ASP A 242 0.83 -24.27 6.15
C ASP A 242 0.93 -23.98 4.64
N THR A 243 1.63 -22.91 4.24
CA THR A 243 1.98 -22.70 2.83
C THR A 243 2.86 -23.84 2.33
N VAL A 244 2.51 -24.41 1.19
CA VAL A 244 3.29 -25.47 0.53
C VAL A 244 4.07 -24.87 -0.63
N ILE A 245 5.38 -25.10 -0.65
CA ILE A 245 6.32 -24.60 -1.64
C ILE A 245 6.92 -25.80 -2.37
N LYS A 246 6.86 -25.80 -3.70
CA LYS A 246 7.36 -26.88 -4.53
C LYS A 246 8.43 -26.39 -5.50
N ALA A 247 9.58 -27.05 -5.49
CA ALA A 247 10.59 -26.90 -6.55
C ALA A 247 10.28 -27.91 -7.67
N ARG A 248 9.51 -27.48 -8.66
CA ARG A 248 9.08 -28.29 -9.81
C ARG A 248 10.20 -28.37 -10.84
N VAL A 249 10.58 -29.57 -11.24
CA VAL A 249 11.77 -29.80 -12.09
C VAL A 249 11.37 -30.25 -13.48
N MET A 250 11.92 -29.56 -14.49
CA MET A 250 11.76 -29.91 -15.90
C MET A 250 13.01 -30.66 -16.38
N VAL A 251 12.82 -31.85 -16.94
CA VAL A 251 13.84 -32.71 -17.53
C VAL A 251 13.53 -32.90 -19.01
N ASP A 252 14.48 -32.58 -19.90
CA ASP A 252 14.30 -32.64 -21.36
C ASP A 252 13.00 -31.93 -21.83
N GLY A 253 12.62 -30.83 -21.16
CA GLY A 253 11.42 -30.04 -21.47
C GLY A 253 10.10 -30.55 -20.90
N SER A 254 10.08 -31.68 -20.18
CA SER A 254 8.89 -32.24 -19.51
C SER A 254 9.05 -32.21 -18.00
N GLU A 255 7.96 -32.06 -17.25
CA GLU A 255 8.01 -32.08 -15.80
C GLU A 255 8.27 -33.49 -15.27
N ASP A 256 9.18 -33.62 -14.31
CA ASP A 256 9.49 -34.87 -13.61
C ASP A 256 9.23 -34.71 -12.11
N ALA A 257 8.06 -35.14 -11.66
CA ALA A 257 7.65 -35.06 -10.26
C ALA A 257 8.52 -35.89 -9.31
N THR A 258 9.31 -36.86 -9.81
CA THR A 258 10.24 -37.63 -8.97
C THR A 258 11.46 -36.83 -8.52
N LYS A 259 11.68 -35.67 -9.15
CA LYS A 259 12.74 -34.72 -8.81
C LYS A 259 12.23 -33.49 -8.06
N GLU A 260 10.96 -33.46 -7.67
CA GLU A 260 10.37 -32.36 -6.92
C GLU A 260 10.84 -32.36 -5.46
N THR A 261 11.19 -31.18 -4.95
CA THR A 261 11.35 -30.93 -3.51
C THR A 261 10.13 -30.17 -3.00
N VAL A 262 9.53 -30.63 -1.89
CA VAL A 262 8.37 -29.99 -1.25
C VAL A 262 8.73 -29.51 0.15
N LEU A 263 8.45 -28.24 0.43
CA LEU A 263 8.61 -27.60 1.74
C LEU A 263 7.26 -27.07 2.22
N THR A 264 6.84 -27.42 3.44
CA THR A 264 5.67 -26.84 4.10
C THR A 264 6.13 -25.89 5.20
N ILE A 265 5.60 -24.65 5.22
CA ILE A 265 5.92 -23.66 6.25
C ILE A 265 5.28 -24.08 7.58
N GLY A 266 6.09 -24.44 8.59
CA GLY A 266 5.62 -24.86 9.91
C GLY A 266 5.53 -23.72 10.94
N SER A 267 6.14 -22.56 10.68
CA SER A 267 6.03 -21.40 11.57
C SER A 267 6.18 -20.05 10.86
N ALA A 268 5.74 -18.97 11.51
CA ALA A 268 5.88 -17.61 11.00
C ALA A 268 7.35 -17.19 10.77
N GLN A 269 8.30 -17.80 11.50
CA GLN A 269 9.73 -17.54 11.28
C GLN A 269 10.24 -18.21 10.00
N GLU A 270 9.80 -19.43 9.72
CA GLU A 270 10.12 -20.15 8.49
C GLU A 270 9.52 -19.46 7.27
N GLY A 271 8.31 -18.92 7.41
CA GLY A 271 7.60 -18.18 6.37
C GLY A 271 8.20 -16.81 6.01
N LYS A 272 9.20 -16.31 6.76
CA LYS A 272 9.85 -15.04 6.43
C LYS A 272 10.42 -15.07 5.01
N SER A 273 10.22 -13.98 4.26
CA SER A 273 10.59 -13.85 2.84
C SER A 273 12.01 -14.33 2.49
N ASN A 274 12.99 -14.13 3.37
CA ASN A 274 14.38 -14.57 3.17
C ASN A 274 14.72 -15.93 3.83
N GLN A 275 13.84 -16.48 4.66
CA GLN A 275 14.06 -17.72 5.41
C GLN A 275 13.64 -18.94 4.60
N TRP A 276 12.41 -18.96 4.06
CA TRP A 276 11.93 -20.10 3.29
C TRP A 276 12.81 -20.46 2.08
N PRO A 277 13.43 -19.52 1.33
CA PRO A 277 14.29 -19.89 0.21
C PRO A 277 15.55 -20.64 0.65
N HIS A 278 16.12 -20.25 1.79
CA HIS A 278 17.27 -20.92 2.39
C HIS A 278 16.90 -22.35 2.78
N GLN A 279 15.74 -22.53 3.40
CA GLN A 279 15.25 -23.84 3.82
C GLN A 279 14.99 -24.75 2.61
N LEU A 280 14.30 -24.24 1.58
CA LEU A 280 14.08 -24.99 0.35
C LEU A 280 15.40 -25.37 -0.33
N ALA A 281 16.35 -24.44 -0.42
CA ALA A 281 17.67 -24.72 -0.99
C ALA A 281 18.47 -25.76 -0.18
N THR A 282 18.35 -25.71 1.15
CA THR A 282 18.95 -26.69 2.05
C THR A 282 18.37 -28.08 1.81
N GLN A 283 17.04 -28.18 1.69
CA GLN A 283 16.34 -29.44 1.45
C GLN A 283 16.68 -30.02 0.07
N ILE A 284 16.65 -29.21 -1.00
CA ILE A 284 17.08 -29.61 -2.36
C ILE A 284 18.48 -30.25 -2.33
N ASN A 285 19.42 -29.61 -1.63
CA ASN A 285 20.80 -30.11 -1.56
C ASN A 285 20.93 -31.40 -0.76
N ALA A 286 20.05 -31.62 0.22
CA ALA A 286 20.01 -32.85 1.01
C ALA A 286 19.39 -34.03 0.25
N GLU A 287 18.35 -33.76 -0.56
CA GLU A 287 17.67 -34.77 -1.37
C GLU A 287 18.49 -35.23 -2.58
N ASN A 288 19.40 -34.37 -3.08
CA ASN A 288 20.39 -34.69 -4.11
C ASN A 288 19.76 -35.28 -5.40
N LEU A 289 18.70 -34.64 -5.91
CA LEU A 289 17.90 -35.12 -7.05
C LEU A 289 18.51 -34.82 -8.43
N GLY A 290 19.82 -34.51 -8.49
CA GLY A 290 20.55 -34.17 -9.72
C GLY A 290 20.70 -32.67 -9.99
N TYR A 291 20.32 -31.83 -9.04
CA TYR A 291 20.56 -30.38 -9.04
C TYR A 291 20.88 -29.91 -7.61
N LYS A 292 21.48 -28.72 -7.50
CA LYS A 292 21.77 -28.04 -6.24
C LYS A 292 21.14 -26.67 -6.22
N ALA A 293 20.84 -26.14 -5.05
CA ALA A 293 20.30 -24.80 -4.86
C ALA A 293 21.17 -23.97 -3.91
N GLY A 294 21.47 -22.74 -4.29
CA GLY A 294 22.34 -21.89 -3.49
C GLY A 294 22.87 -20.66 -4.19
N GLN A 295 23.80 -19.99 -3.53
CA GLN A 295 24.74 -19.06 -4.15
C GLN A 295 26.03 -19.80 -4.52
N LEU A 296 26.56 -19.51 -5.71
CA LEU A 296 27.83 -20.03 -6.16
C LEU A 296 28.97 -19.17 -5.57
N ASN A 297 29.81 -19.79 -4.74
CA ASN A 297 30.96 -19.10 -4.13
C ASN A 297 32.19 -19.08 -5.06
N ALA A 298 33.26 -18.42 -4.64
CA ALA A 298 34.50 -18.29 -5.41
C ALA A 298 35.21 -19.64 -5.68
N ASN A 299 34.87 -20.69 -4.93
CA ASN A 299 35.43 -22.03 -5.06
C ASN A 299 34.54 -22.96 -5.91
N ASP A 300 33.61 -22.39 -6.68
CA ASP A 300 32.65 -23.12 -7.53
C ASP A 300 31.73 -24.08 -6.74
N GLN A 301 31.45 -23.74 -5.46
CA GLN A 301 30.54 -24.50 -4.61
C GLN A 301 29.20 -23.79 -4.48
N VAL A 302 28.12 -24.55 -4.64
CA VAL A 302 26.75 -24.10 -4.40
C VAL A 302 26.42 -24.26 -2.91
N LYS A 303 26.11 -23.15 -2.23
CA LYS A 303 25.73 -23.14 -0.80
C LYS A 303 24.38 -22.45 -0.59
N PRO A 304 23.44 -23.01 0.19
CA PRO A 304 22.22 -22.32 0.56
C PRO A 304 22.51 -20.95 1.17
N ALA A 305 21.70 -19.96 0.82
CA ALA A 305 21.80 -18.60 1.30
C ALA A 305 20.43 -18.09 1.76
N TYR A 306 20.43 -17.21 2.76
CA TYR A 306 19.22 -16.44 3.09
C TYR A 306 18.93 -15.46 1.96
N GLY A 307 17.66 -15.39 1.56
CA GLY A 307 17.25 -14.61 0.41
C GLY A 307 17.32 -15.42 -0.89
N LEU A 308 17.95 -14.85 -1.91
CA LEU A 308 17.94 -15.42 -3.25
C LEU A 308 18.87 -16.62 -3.39
N ASN A 309 18.36 -17.70 -3.99
CA ASN A 309 19.12 -18.88 -4.36
C ASN A 309 18.90 -19.19 -5.83
N THR A 310 19.90 -19.78 -6.48
CA THR A 310 19.82 -20.26 -7.86
C THR A 310 19.87 -21.78 -7.86
N ALA A 311 19.01 -22.42 -8.65
CA ALA A 311 19.09 -23.84 -8.94
C ALA A 311 20.16 -24.07 -10.02
N TYR A 312 21.09 -24.97 -9.75
CA TYR A 312 22.25 -25.27 -10.58
C TYR A 312 22.30 -26.74 -10.93
N VAL A 313 22.73 -27.03 -12.15
CA VAL A 313 22.98 -28.38 -12.66
C VAL A 313 24.38 -28.46 -13.25
N GLN A 314 24.94 -29.66 -13.36
CA GLN A 314 26.17 -29.87 -14.14
C GLN A 314 25.88 -29.73 -15.65
N LYS A 315 26.90 -29.39 -16.45
CA LYS A 315 26.75 -29.03 -17.88
C LYS A 315 26.07 -30.10 -18.74
N ASP A 316 26.18 -31.37 -18.38
CA ASP A 316 25.63 -32.55 -19.06
C ASP A 316 24.26 -32.99 -18.52
N SER A 317 23.71 -32.27 -17.54
CA SER A 317 22.40 -32.57 -16.99
C SER A 317 21.28 -32.33 -18.01
N LYS A 318 20.30 -33.23 -17.99
CA LYS A 318 19.03 -33.14 -18.73
C LYS A 318 18.02 -32.21 -18.07
N ILE A 319 18.26 -31.76 -16.83
CA ILE A 319 17.39 -30.80 -16.17
C ILE A 319 17.52 -29.46 -16.89
N THR A 320 16.41 -29.02 -17.48
CA THR A 320 16.36 -27.79 -18.28
C THR A 320 15.90 -26.60 -17.48
N ASN A 321 15.02 -26.79 -16.49
CA ASN A 321 14.51 -25.70 -15.67
C ASN A 321 14.02 -26.18 -14.29
N VAL A 322 14.04 -25.29 -13.30
CA VAL A 322 13.43 -25.46 -11.97
C VAL A 322 12.52 -24.27 -11.70
N TRP A 323 11.24 -24.55 -11.49
CA TRP A 323 10.21 -23.58 -11.13
C TRP A 323 9.88 -23.67 -9.65
N VAL A 324 9.59 -22.53 -9.02
CA VAL A 324 9.04 -22.51 -7.66
C VAL A 324 7.55 -22.26 -7.77
N ASP A 325 6.76 -23.20 -7.30
CA ASP A 325 5.31 -23.08 -7.12
C ASP A 325 5.01 -22.85 -5.64
N ILE A 326 4.25 -21.80 -5.33
CA ILE A 326 3.88 -21.44 -3.95
C ILE A 326 2.37 -21.54 -3.82
N GLN A 327 1.93 -22.56 -3.10
CA GLN A 327 0.54 -22.81 -2.79
C GLN A 327 0.27 -22.26 -1.39
N GLN A 328 -0.15 -21.00 -1.32
CA GLN A 328 -0.44 -20.34 -0.05
C GLN A 328 -1.53 -21.10 0.72
N ALA A 329 -1.36 -21.19 2.04
CA ALA A 329 -2.44 -21.66 2.89
C ALA A 329 -3.66 -20.76 2.73
N ILE A 330 -4.76 -21.32 2.25
CA ILE A 330 -6.06 -20.65 2.32
C ILE A 330 -6.43 -20.64 3.81
N PRO A 331 -6.68 -19.47 4.44
CA PRO A 331 -7.11 -19.44 5.83
C PRO A 331 -8.34 -20.33 5.99
N ALA A 332 -8.39 -21.17 7.03
CA ALA A 332 -9.58 -22.00 7.28
C ALA A 332 -10.82 -21.10 7.40
N TYR A 333 -11.85 -21.39 6.61
CA TYR A 333 -13.06 -20.59 6.61
C TYR A 333 -13.65 -20.46 8.01
N SER A 334 -13.82 -19.22 8.45
CA SER A 334 -14.38 -18.90 9.77
C SER A 334 -15.37 -17.75 9.68
N ILE A 335 -16.31 -17.74 10.64
CA ILE A 335 -17.25 -16.63 10.82
C ILE A 335 -17.17 -16.10 12.25
N ALA A 336 -17.19 -14.78 12.39
CA ALA A 336 -17.28 -14.09 13.67
C ALA A 336 -18.40 -13.07 13.64
N VAL A 337 -19.16 -12.97 14.73
CA VAL A 337 -20.27 -12.02 14.91
C VAL A 337 -19.89 -11.07 16.03
N SER A 338 -20.05 -9.77 15.80
CA SER A 338 -19.77 -8.72 16.79
C SER A 338 -20.80 -7.60 16.72
N GLY A 339 -20.95 -6.81 17.79
CA GLY A 339 -21.90 -5.70 17.83
C GLY A 339 -23.34 -6.06 18.20
N VAL A 340 -23.62 -7.32 18.57
CA VAL A 340 -24.91 -7.69 19.18
C VAL A 340 -24.90 -7.26 20.65
N ASN A 341 -25.86 -6.42 21.04
CA ASN A 341 -26.00 -6.00 22.43
C ASN A 341 -26.58 -7.14 23.28
N ALA A 342 -26.22 -7.18 24.56
CA ALA A 342 -26.78 -8.18 25.49
C ALA A 342 -28.29 -8.00 25.73
N SER A 343 -28.80 -6.79 25.56
CA SER A 343 -30.21 -6.43 25.75
C SER A 343 -30.65 -5.34 24.78
N TYR A 344 -31.92 -5.39 24.38
CA TYR A 344 -32.59 -4.39 23.55
C TYR A 344 -33.94 -4.02 24.18
N LYS A 345 -34.29 -2.73 24.21
CA LYS A 345 -35.64 -2.28 24.58
C LYS A 345 -36.56 -2.37 23.36
N ALA A 346 -37.75 -2.94 23.53
CA ALA A 346 -38.77 -2.90 22.49
C ALA A 346 -39.35 -1.48 22.37
N ASP A 347 -39.46 -0.97 21.15
CA ASP A 347 -40.12 0.30 20.83
C ASP A 347 -41.33 0.00 19.95
N ASN A 348 -42.54 0.27 20.44
CA ASN A 348 -43.81 -0.08 19.78
C ASN A 348 -43.86 -1.53 19.29
N GLY A 349 -43.32 -2.45 20.10
CA GLY A 349 -43.25 -3.87 19.76
C GLY A 349 -42.24 -4.20 18.65
N LYS A 350 -41.26 -3.35 18.37
CA LYS A 350 -40.19 -3.61 17.41
C LYS A 350 -38.82 -3.52 18.06
N VAL A 351 -37.90 -4.36 17.60
CA VAL A 351 -36.46 -4.29 17.95
C VAL A 351 -35.64 -4.45 16.69
N THR A 352 -34.67 -3.56 16.47
CA THR A 352 -33.74 -3.66 15.34
C THR A 352 -32.33 -3.95 15.84
N LEU A 353 -31.79 -5.09 15.45
CA LEU A 353 -30.41 -5.48 15.70
C LEU A 353 -29.53 -4.94 14.58
N ARG A 354 -28.44 -4.24 14.92
CA ARG A 354 -27.36 -3.87 14.00
C ARG A 354 -26.07 -4.49 14.49
N PHE A 355 -25.41 -5.28 13.66
CA PHE A 355 -24.22 -6.06 14.03
C PHE A 355 -23.33 -6.31 12.82
N ASN A 356 -22.09 -6.73 13.06
CA ASN A 356 -21.12 -7.03 12.03
C ASN A 356 -20.86 -8.52 11.97
N VAL A 357 -20.74 -9.05 10.75
CA VAL A 357 -20.27 -10.41 10.48
C VAL A 357 -18.95 -10.31 9.74
N LYS A 358 -17.92 -10.96 10.28
CA LYS A 358 -16.62 -11.13 9.62
C LYS A 358 -16.49 -12.55 9.09
N THR A 359 -16.19 -12.68 7.81
CA THR A 359 -15.79 -13.92 7.15
C THR A 359 -14.28 -13.83 6.85
N THR A 360 -13.60 -14.97 6.84
CA THR A 360 -12.15 -15.03 6.53
C THR A 360 -11.87 -16.30 5.75
N GLY A 361 -10.99 -16.20 4.75
CA GLY A 361 -10.50 -17.35 3.98
C GLY A 361 -11.39 -17.81 2.83
N ASP A 362 -12.65 -17.36 2.74
CA ASP A 362 -13.52 -17.60 1.59
C ASP A 362 -14.68 -16.59 1.54
N SER A 363 -15.18 -16.36 0.32
CA SER A 363 -16.48 -15.74 0.08
C SER A 363 -17.60 -16.64 0.61
N SER A 364 -18.61 -16.04 1.23
CA SER A 364 -19.73 -16.79 1.80
C SER A 364 -21.05 -16.06 1.65
N HIS A 365 -22.09 -16.83 1.33
CA HIS A 365 -23.47 -16.37 1.47
C HIS A 365 -23.89 -16.42 2.95
N VAL A 366 -24.11 -15.26 3.55
CA VAL A 366 -24.44 -15.12 4.98
C VAL A 366 -25.93 -14.86 5.14
N THR A 367 -26.57 -15.63 6.02
CA THR A 367 -27.96 -15.44 6.45
C THR A 367 -28.03 -15.35 7.96
N ASN A 368 -28.87 -14.46 8.48
CA ASN A 368 -29.07 -14.27 9.91
C ASN A 368 -30.53 -14.53 10.27
N VAL A 369 -30.75 -15.31 11.32
CA VAL A 369 -32.09 -15.71 11.75
C VAL A 369 -32.22 -15.48 13.25
N VAL A 370 -33.33 -14.89 13.69
CA VAL A 370 -33.61 -14.66 15.11
C VAL A 370 -34.67 -15.65 15.57
N TYR A 371 -34.36 -16.38 16.64
CA TYR A 371 -35.27 -17.28 17.32
C TYR A 371 -35.64 -16.74 18.69
N ASN A 372 -36.89 -16.95 19.10
CA ASN A 372 -37.33 -16.68 20.47
C ASN A 372 -37.06 -17.88 21.40
N ALA A 373 -37.36 -17.72 22.69
CA ALA A 373 -37.18 -18.76 23.70
C ALA A 373 -37.96 -20.07 23.45
N GLN A 374 -38.96 -20.07 22.56
CA GLN A 374 -39.69 -21.27 22.13
C GLN A 374 -39.10 -21.88 20.85
N ASN A 375 -37.92 -21.45 20.42
CA ASN A 375 -37.26 -21.83 19.17
C ASN A 375 -38.10 -21.50 17.90
N LYS A 376 -39.01 -20.53 17.99
CA LYS A 376 -39.76 -20.04 16.83
C LYS A 376 -38.94 -18.95 16.15
N GLU A 377 -38.79 -19.05 14.83
CA GLU A 377 -38.22 -17.99 13.99
C GLU A 377 -39.15 -16.77 14.04
N VAL A 378 -38.59 -15.61 14.40
CA VAL A 378 -39.33 -14.34 14.53
C VAL A 378 -38.80 -13.25 13.60
N ALA A 379 -37.58 -13.40 13.07
CA ALA A 379 -37.02 -12.49 12.07
C ALA A 379 -35.89 -13.15 11.28
N ARG A 380 -35.62 -12.65 10.08
CA ARG A 380 -34.54 -13.11 9.19
C ARG A 380 -34.00 -11.94 8.36
N SER A 381 -32.69 -11.89 8.14
CA SER A 381 -32.10 -10.99 7.15
C SER A 381 -32.25 -11.55 5.74
N GLU A 382 -32.32 -10.68 4.74
CA GLU A 382 -31.98 -11.09 3.38
C GLU A 382 -30.55 -11.68 3.38
N GLY A 383 -30.35 -12.74 2.62
CA GLY A 383 -29.04 -13.37 2.48
C GLY A 383 -28.12 -12.45 1.68
N LYS A 384 -26.87 -12.28 2.13
CA LYS A 384 -25.89 -11.40 1.48
C LYS A 384 -24.56 -12.11 1.32
N ASP A 385 -23.95 -11.97 0.15
CA ASP A 385 -22.59 -12.46 -0.08
C ASP A 385 -21.57 -11.53 0.60
N VAL A 386 -20.64 -12.14 1.34
CA VAL A 386 -19.58 -11.46 2.08
C VAL A 386 -18.24 -12.06 1.62
N GLU A 387 -17.38 -11.23 1.01
CA GLU A 387 -15.99 -11.59 0.68
C GLU A 387 -15.12 -11.67 1.95
N ASP A 388 -13.82 -11.99 1.85
CA ASP A 388 -12.94 -11.93 3.03
C ASP A 388 -12.89 -10.49 3.59
N GLY A 389 -13.55 -10.28 4.72
CA GLY A 389 -13.86 -8.95 5.20
C GLY A 389 -14.94 -8.92 6.26
N THR A 390 -15.40 -7.71 6.58
CA THR A 390 -16.43 -7.46 7.59
C THR A 390 -17.57 -6.68 6.97
N GLU A 391 -18.79 -7.19 7.11
CA GLU A 391 -20.01 -6.59 6.58
C GLU A 391 -21.02 -6.34 7.70
N GLN A 392 -21.75 -5.23 7.60
CA GLN A 392 -22.80 -4.88 8.56
C GLN A 392 -24.14 -5.45 8.13
N PHE A 393 -24.86 -6.03 9.09
CA PHE A 393 -26.19 -6.59 8.92
C PHE A 393 -27.19 -5.89 9.83
N THR A 394 -28.44 -5.86 9.39
CA THR A 394 -29.59 -5.43 10.19
C THR A 394 -30.68 -6.50 10.17
N VAL A 395 -31.26 -6.79 11.33
CA VAL A 395 -32.43 -7.67 11.47
C VAL A 395 -33.45 -7.01 12.39
N THR A 396 -34.69 -6.90 11.93
CA THR A 396 -35.79 -6.32 12.73
C THR A 396 -36.74 -7.42 13.18
N VAL A 397 -36.95 -7.52 14.49
CA VAL A 397 -37.98 -8.35 15.11
C VAL A 397 -39.23 -7.50 15.27
N ASP A 398 -40.28 -7.84 14.53
CA ASP A 398 -41.61 -7.27 14.72
C ASP A 398 -42.38 -8.04 15.81
N GLN A 399 -43.31 -7.36 16.48
CA GLN A 399 -44.07 -7.90 17.61
C GLN A 399 -43.19 -8.49 18.72
N ALA A 400 -42.06 -7.83 18.97
CA ALA A 400 -41.08 -8.21 19.98
C ALA A 400 -41.69 -8.19 21.38
N VAL A 401 -41.61 -9.32 22.08
CA VAL A 401 -42.01 -9.47 23.48
C VAL A 401 -40.77 -9.61 24.37
N ALA A 402 -40.92 -9.22 25.64
CA ALA A 402 -39.83 -9.39 26.61
C ALA A 402 -39.44 -10.87 26.75
N GLY A 403 -38.14 -11.18 26.69
CA GLY A 403 -37.66 -12.56 26.70
C GLY A 403 -36.22 -12.72 26.23
N THR A 404 -35.78 -13.98 26.13
CA THR A 404 -34.47 -14.35 25.60
C THR A 404 -34.61 -14.78 24.13
N TYR A 405 -33.62 -14.41 23.33
CA TYR A 405 -33.57 -14.63 21.90
C TYR A 405 -32.17 -15.07 21.48
N ASP A 406 -32.09 -15.81 20.38
CA ASP A 406 -30.85 -16.22 19.75
C ASP A 406 -30.75 -15.63 18.35
N LEU A 407 -29.66 -14.92 18.06
CA LEU A 407 -29.25 -14.59 16.71
C LEU A 407 -28.36 -15.72 16.19
N VAL A 408 -28.85 -16.44 15.18
CA VAL A 408 -28.12 -17.50 14.49
C VAL A 408 -27.63 -16.96 13.15
N THR A 409 -26.32 -16.76 13.04
CA THR A 409 -25.64 -16.38 11.79
C THR A 409 -25.09 -17.63 11.12
N ILE A 410 -25.49 -17.88 9.88
CA ILE A 410 -25.08 -19.01 9.07
C ILE A 410 -24.31 -18.46 7.87
N GLY A 411 -23.06 -18.87 7.73
CA GLY A 411 -22.26 -18.57 6.54
C GLY A 411 -22.03 -19.84 5.73
N LYS A 412 -22.48 -19.84 4.47
CA LYS A 412 -22.26 -20.90 3.50
C LYS A 412 -21.13 -20.49 2.55
N PRO A 413 -19.89 -20.97 2.79
CA PRO A 413 -18.76 -20.65 1.92
C PRO A 413 -18.90 -21.35 0.56
N ALA A 414 -18.30 -20.79 -0.49
CA ALA A 414 -18.26 -21.43 -1.80
C ALA A 414 -17.45 -22.74 -1.78
N SER A 415 -16.42 -22.80 -0.95
CA SER A 415 -15.45 -23.91 -0.87
C SER A 415 -15.90 -25.12 -0.08
N GLY A 416 -17.00 -25.08 0.68
CA GLY A 416 -17.34 -26.24 1.53
C GLY A 416 -18.49 -26.10 2.51
N ALA A 417 -18.35 -26.75 3.67
CA ALA A 417 -19.40 -26.91 4.66
C ALA A 417 -19.76 -25.58 5.34
N LEU A 418 -21.05 -25.38 5.62
CA LEU A 418 -21.54 -24.21 6.33
C LEU A 418 -20.93 -24.09 7.73
N LYS A 419 -20.72 -22.85 8.17
CA LYS A 419 -20.38 -22.51 9.56
C LYS A 419 -21.53 -21.74 10.18
N GLN A 420 -21.73 -21.94 11.48
CA GLN A 420 -22.79 -21.28 12.23
C GLN A 420 -22.22 -20.67 13.51
N LYS A 421 -22.69 -19.48 13.86
CA LYS A 421 -22.44 -18.82 15.15
C LYS A 421 -23.78 -18.39 15.74
N THR A 422 -24.02 -18.77 16.98
CA THR A 422 -25.18 -18.31 17.75
C THR A 422 -24.73 -17.27 18.79
N THR A 423 -25.48 -16.17 18.86
CA THR A 423 -25.29 -15.09 19.83
C THR A 423 -26.61 -14.82 20.56
N ALA A 424 -26.66 -15.12 21.85
CA ALA A 424 -27.84 -14.88 22.68
C ALA A 424 -27.96 -13.40 23.06
N PHE A 425 -29.19 -12.90 23.14
CA PHE A 425 -29.53 -11.56 23.63
C PHE A 425 -30.91 -11.55 24.30
N LYS A 426 -31.24 -10.44 24.96
CA LYS A 426 -32.56 -10.24 25.58
C LYS A 426 -33.32 -9.10 24.94
N ILE A 427 -34.63 -9.22 24.89
CA ILE A 427 -35.52 -8.08 24.69
C ILE A 427 -36.21 -7.79 26.02
N VAL A 428 -36.24 -6.53 26.42
CA VAL A 428 -36.94 -6.05 27.61
C VAL A 428 -38.13 -5.19 27.21
N ALA A 429 -39.15 -5.15 28.07
CA ALA A 429 -40.36 -4.36 27.83
C ALA A 429 -40.03 -2.86 27.71
N ALA A 430 -40.84 -2.14 26.95
CA ALA A 430 -40.84 -0.68 26.98
C ALA A 430 -41.22 -0.20 28.39
N ASP A 431 -40.63 0.90 28.84
CA ASP A 431 -41.05 1.54 30.09
C ASP A 431 -42.50 2.01 29.92
N ILE A 432 -43.44 1.41 30.67
CA ILE A 432 -44.84 1.84 30.68
C ILE A 432 -44.89 3.17 31.44
N VAL A 433 -45.16 4.27 30.74
CA VAL A 433 -45.56 5.51 31.40
C VAL A 433 -47.03 5.35 31.77
N ASP A 434 -47.32 5.14 33.06
CA ASP A 434 -48.71 5.07 33.53
C ASP A 434 -49.44 6.38 33.17
N PRO A 435 -50.68 6.31 32.64
CA PRO A 435 -51.46 7.51 32.38
C PRO A 435 -51.75 8.23 33.71
N ILE A 436 -51.39 9.51 33.77
CA ILE A 436 -51.68 10.39 34.90
C ILE A 436 -53.20 10.37 35.17
N VAL A 437 -53.59 9.89 36.34
CA VAL A 437 -54.97 10.00 36.84
C VAL A 437 -55.26 11.49 37.08
N PRO A 438 -56.39 12.05 36.59
CA PRO A 438 -56.77 13.41 36.91
C PRO A 438 -56.98 13.54 38.43
N VAL A 439 -56.28 14.47 39.07
CA VAL A 439 -56.53 14.84 40.47
C VAL A 439 -57.79 15.70 40.53
N ASP A 440 -58.70 15.36 41.45
CA ASP A 440 -59.86 16.20 41.77
C ASP A 440 -59.40 17.55 42.35
N PRO A 441 -60.15 18.65 42.16
CA PRO A 441 -59.79 19.95 42.70
C PRO A 441 -59.87 19.92 44.23
N VAL A 442 -58.77 20.28 44.89
CA VAL A 442 -58.75 20.54 46.34
C VAL A 442 -59.25 21.95 46.63
N ASP A 443 -60.12 22.08 47.64
CA ASP A 443 -60.55 23.37 48.18
C ASP A 443 -59.37 24.15 48.78
N PRO A 444 -59.40 25.51 48.74
CA PRO A 444 -58.29 26.32 49.20
C PRO A 444 -58.17 26.27 50.73
N VAL A 445 -56.97 25.94 51.21
CA VAL A 445 -56.58 26.10 52.61
C VAL A 445 -55.85 27.42 52.83
N ASP A 446 -56.12 28.04 53.98
CA ASP A 446 -55.56 29.33 54.42
C ASP A 446 -54.01 29.33 54.51
N PRO A 447 -53.37 30.50 54.36
CA PRO A 447 -51.92 30.61 54.27
C PRO A 447 -51.25 30.38 55.62
N VAL A 448 -50.22 29.54 55.62
CA VAL A 448 -49.23 29.45 56.71
C VAL A 448 -47.93 30.14 56.32
N ASP A 449 -47.35 30.81 57.32
CA ASP A 449 -46.15 31.66 57.25
C ASP A 449 -44.88 30.94 56.75
N PRO A 450 -43.91 31.70 56.19
CA PRO A 450 -42.85 31.16 55.34
C PRO A 450 -41.79 30.40 56.13
N ILE A 451 -41.45 29.20 55.64
CA ILE A 451 -40.27 28.44 56.06
C ILE A 451 -39.08 28.87 55.19
N VAL A 452 -37.93 29.06 55.85
CA VAL A 452 -36.65 29.54 55.31
C VAL A 452 -36.15 28.67 54.14
N PRO A 453 -35.54 29.25 53.08
CA PRO A 453 -35.00 28.49 51.97
C PRO A 453 -33.83 27.60 52.41
N VAL A 454 -33.92 26.30 52.14
CA VAL A 454 -32.75 25.43 52.04
C VAL A 454 -32.27 25.46 50.59
N GLU A 455 -30.96 25.63 50.39
CA GLU A 455 -30.37 25.76 49.06
C GLU A 455 -30.62 24.52 48.19
N PRO A 456 -30.84 24.69 46.87
CA PRO A 456 -30.98 23.58 45.95
C PRO A 456 -29.68 22.76 45.91
N VAL A 457 -29.80 21.44 46.06
CA VAL A 457 -28.76 20.52 45.59
C VAL A 457 -28.72 20.57 44.07
N ASP A 458 -27.53 20.78 43.52
CA ASP A 458 -27.29 20.83 42.08
C ASP A 458 -27.81 19.57 41.36
N PRO A 459 -28.45 19.71 40.19
CA PRO A 459 -28.82 18.56 39.37
C PRO A 459 -27.57 17.79 38.94
N VAL A 460 -27.55 16.48 39.19
CA VAL A 460 -26.55 15.59 38.57
C VAL A 460 -26.87 15.52 37.07
N ASN A 461 -25.97 16.09 36.27
CA ASN A 461 -26.05 16.19 34.82
C ASN A 461 -26.22 14.80 34.16
N PRO A 462 -27.21 14.59 33.28
CA PRO A 462 -27.31 13.36 32.49
C PRO A 462 -26.04 13.19 31.63
N GLY A 463 -25.38 12.04 31.78
CA GLY A 463 -24.06 11.77 31.18
C GLY A 463 -24.04 12.00 29.66
N GLN A 464 -22.97 12.62 29.18
CA GLN A 464 -22.76 12.91 27.75
C GLN A 464 -22.45 11.63 26.95
N GLU A 465 -22.93 11.58 25.71
CA GLU A 465 -22.59 10.51 24.75
C GLU A 465 -21.07 10.40 24.54
N CYS A 466 -20.57 9.17 24.49
CA CYS A 466 -19.16 8.88 24.26
C CYS A 466 -18.68 9.47 22.93
N GLN A 467 -17.50 10.09 23.00
CA GLN A 467 -16.80 10.63 21.83
C GLN A 467 -15.88 9.55 21.21
N PRO A 468 -15.42 9.72 19.97
CA PRO A 468 -14.48 8.78 19.35
C PRO A 468 -13.25 8.52 20.23
N LEU A 469 -12.76 7.28 20.24
CA LEU A 469 -11.57 6.91 21.02
C LEU A 469 -10.35 7.74 20.59
N TRP A 470 -9.59 8.20 21.57
CA TRP A 470 -8.28 8.81 21.33
C TRP A 470 -7.34 7.80 20.64
N LYS A 471 -6.55 8.28 19.69
CA LYS A 471 -5.62 7.49 18.89
C LYS A 471 -4.20 8.02 19.04
N THR A 472 -3.25 7.12 19.26
CA THR A 472 -1.83 7.46 19.27
C THR A 472 -1.38 8.04 17.94
N MET A 473 -0.41 8.97 17.97
CA MET A 473 0.15 9.66 16.80
C MET A 473 -0.86 10.47 15.96
N THR A 474 -2.05 10.74 16.49
CA THR A 474 -3.06 11.62 15.88
C THR A 474 -2.95 13.01 16.49
N ALA A 475 -3.00 14.05 15.66
CA ALA A 475 -3.06 15.43 16.11
C ALA A 475 -4.52 15.87 16.31
N TYR A 476 -4.80 16.52 17.43
CA TYR A 476 -6.09 17.07 17.78
C TYR A 476 -6.00 18.59 17.88
N GLN A 477 -7.02 19.30 17.41
CA GLN A 477 -7.10 20.76 17.39
C GLN A 477 -8.05 21.28 18.47
N ASP A 478 -8.03 22.59 18.72
CA ASP A 478 -8.97 23.24 19.64
C ASP A 478 -10.43 22.85 19.32
N GLY A 479 -11.16 22.42 20.35
CA GLY A 479 -12.55 21.99 20.22
C GLY A 479 -12.75 20.48 20.01
N ASP A 480 -11.70 19.73 19.63
CA ASP A 480 -11.82 18.29 19.41
C ASP A 480 -12.13 17.56 20.72
N LYS A 481 -13.09 16.63 20.68
CA LYS A 481 -13.42 15.76 21.81
C LYS A 481 -13.09 14.31 21.52
N VAL A 482 -12.48 13.65 22.49
CA VAL A 482 -12.12 12.23 22.41
C VAL A 482 -12.45 11.51 23.71
N GLN A 483 -12.65 10.21 23.64
CA GLN A 483 -12.75 9.35 24.81
C GLN A 483 -11.43 8.63 25.08
N HIS A 484 -10.99 8.63 26.34
CA HIS A 484 -9.86 7.83 26.82
C HIS A 484 -10.14 7.39 28.27
N ASN A 485 -9.85 6.13 28.61
CA ASN A 485 -10.06 5.56 29.97
C ASN A 485 -11.45 5.84 30.59
N GLY A 486 -12.51 5.80 29.79
CA GLY A 486 -13.89 6.01 30.26
C GLY A 486 -14.29 7.47 30.49
N ARG A 487 -13.42 8.43 30.16
CA ARG A 487 -13.67 9.86 30.30
C ARG A 487 -13.59 10.56 28.95
N ILE A 488 -14.27 11.69 28.82
CA ILE A 488 -14.24 12.53 27.64
C ILE A 488 -13.25 13.67 27.90
N TYR A 489 -12.42 13.96 26.91
CA TYR A 489 -11.44 15.04 26.95
C TYR A 489 -11.65 15.99 25.78
N LEU A 490 -11.53 17.29 26.05
CA LEU A 490 -11.60 18.37 25.09
C LEU A 490 -10.19 18.94 24.86
N ALA A 491 -9.72 18.98 23.63
CA ALA A 491 -8.46 19.65 23.28
C ALA A 491 -8.67 21.17 23.36
N LYS A 492 -7.82 21.88 24.11
CA LYS A 492 -7.85 23.35 24.23
C LYS A 492 -7.02 24.06 23.17
N TRP A 493 -6.11 23.34 22.51
CA TRP A 493 -5.30 23.75 21.36
C TRP A 493 -4.62 22.52 20.75
N TYR A 494 -3.81 22.71 19.71
CA TYR A 494 -3.07 21.64 19.04
C TYR A 494 -2.33 20.73 20.04
N THR A 495 -2.63 19.43 20.03
CA THR A 495 -1.93 18.44 20.84
C THR A 495 -1.82 17.09 20.14
N THR A 496 -0.74 16.37 20.44
CA THR A 496 -0.51 14.96 20.05
C THR A 496 -0.31 14.07 21.28
N ARG A 497 -0.46 14.64 22.49
CA ARG A 497 -0.18 13.96 23.75
C ARG A 497 -1.42 13.23 24.26
N GLU A 498 -1.20 12.18 25.06
CA GLU A 498 -2.25 11.29 25.56
C GLU A 498 -3.10 11.96 26.66
N PRO A 499 -4.42 12.18 26.45
CA PRO A 499 -5.27 12.81 27.45
C PRO A 499 -5.35 11.99 28.74
N GLY A 500 -5.48 12.66 29.89
CA GLY A 500 -5.58 12.02 31.21
C GLY A 500 -4.29 12.07 32.04
N ASN A 501 -3.16 12.47 31.45
CA ASN A 501 -1.94 12.74 32.21
C ASN A 501 -2.04 14.12 32.93
N PRO A 502 -1.87 14.18 34.27
CA PRO A 502 -2.00 15.42 35.03
C PRO A 502 -1.02 16.53 34.64
N ALA A 503 0.10 16.22 33.98
CA ALA A 503 1.08 17.21 33.56
C ALA A 503 0.56 18.16 32.46
N TYR A 504 -0.48 17.74 31.72
CA TYR A 504 -1.03 18.50 30.60
C TYR A 504 -2.55 18.29 30.41
N THR A 505 -3.23 17.70 31.40
CA THR A 505 -4.70 17.56 31.45
C THR A 505 -5.25 18.29 32.66
N ASP A 506 -6.16 19.22 32.42
CA ASP A 506 -6.87 19.98 33.43
C ASP A 506 -8.00 19.13 34.02
N THR A 507 -7.74 18.49 35.15
CA THR A 507 -8.70 17.65 35.90
C THR A 507 -9.36 18.40 37.07
N VAL A 508 -8.89 19.61 37.38
CA VAL A 508 -9.27 20.40 38.56
C VAL A 508 -9.84 21.79 38.20
N GLY A 509 -9.98 22.09 36.91
CA GLY A 509 -10.58 23.35 36.43
C GLY A 509 -9.66 24.56 36.55
N GLN A 510 -8.33 24.40 36.50
CA GLN A 510 -7.36 25.50 36.63
C GLN A 510 -7.20 26.34 35.36
N GLY A 511 -7.75 25.89 34.22
CA GLY A 511 -8.02 26.72 33.05
C GLY A 511 -6.82 26.95 32.12
N TRP A 512 -5.65 27.31 32.65
CA TRP A 512 -4.51 27.82 31.87
C TRP A 512 -3.30 26.86 31.87
N GLY A 513 -2.68 26.64 30.70
CA GLY A 513 -1.43 25.86 30.55
C GLY A 513 -1.58 24.35 30.29
N TYR A 514 -2.80 23.81 30.32
CA TYR A 514 -3.09 22.40 30.06
C TYR A 514 -3.67 22.18 28.65
N GLU A 515 -3.12 21.21 27.92
CA GLU A 515 -3.51 20.89 26.54
C GLU A 515 -4.91 20.25 26.45
N TRP A 516 -5.29 19.48 27.47
CA TRP A 516 -6.59 18.81 27.57
C TRP A 516 -7.44 19.36 28.71
N ALA A 517 -8.76 19.39 28.53
CA ALA A 517 -9.74 19.56 29.60
C ALA A 517 -10.50 18.24 29.82
N ASP A 518 -10.59 17.77 31.06
CA ASP A 518 -11.45 16.63 31.40
C ASP A 518 -12.90 17.11 31.49
N VAL A 519 -13.75 16.67 30.55
CA VAL A 519 -15.16 17.11 30.49
C VAL A 519 -16.12 16.14 31.16
N GLY A 520 -15.60 15.09 31.81
CA GLY A 520 -16.39 14.17 32.63
C GLY A 520 -16.36 12.72 32.17
N ALA A 521 -17.09 11.88 32.89
CA ALA A 521 -17.26 10.47 32.52
C ALA A 521 -18.10 10.37 31.24
N CYS A 522 -17.71 9.48 30.34
CA CYS A 522 -18.69 8.99 29.38
C CYS A 522 -19.55 7.93 30.08
N ASN A 523 -20.87 8.08 30.01
CA ASN A 523 -21.80 7.02 30.34
C ASN A 523 -22.24 6.33 29.04
N LYS A 524 -22.09 5.00 28.99
CA LYS A 524 -22.56 4.17 27.87
C LYS A 524 -24.04 3.88 27.97
#